data_AF-A0A0R0AD38-F1
#
_entry.id   AF-A0A0R0AD38-F1
#
_cell.length_a   1.000
_cell.length_b   1.000
_cell.length_c   1.000
_cell.angle_alpha   90.00
_cell.angle_beta   90.00
_cell.angle_gamma   90.00
#
_symmetry.space_group_name_H-M   'P 1'
#
loop_
_entity.id
_entity.type
_entity.pdbx_description
1 polymer ?
#
loop_
_entity_poly.entity_id
_entity_poly.type
_entity_poly.pdbx_seq_one_letter_code
_entity_poly.pdbx_strand_id
1 'polypeptide(L)'
;MSTGTLKWAVVLAARLEANGHALTPDVVELLPHMDVVVWARQQRMPLTARALRERFGVSRATAFRWLQVLRAPLPEPWPADLQPLNGVKLPMFHITWQVQP
;
A
#
# COMPACT_ATOMS: atom_id res chain seq x y z
N MET A 1 1.22 -4.00 -15.41
CA MET A 1 1.42 -3.82 -13.96
C MET A 1 0.30 -4.53 -13.19
N SER A 2 0.62 -5.23 -12.10
CA SER A 2 -0.27 -6.20 -11.46
C SER A 2 -1.13 -5.59 -10.34
N THR A 3 -2.40 -5.97 -10.28
CA THR A 3 -3.34 -5.57 -9.21
C THR A 3 -2.94 -6.15 -7.84
N GLY A 4 -2.22 -7.29 -7.82
CA GLY A 4 -1.77 -7.95 -6.59
C GLY A 4 -0.74 -7.12 -5.81
N THR A 5 0.20 -6.48 -6.51
CA THR A 5 1.20 -5.60 -5.89
C THR A 5 0.56 -4.36 -5.26
N LEU A 6 -0.45 -3.77 -5.91
CA LEU A 6 -1.19 -2.64 -5.34
C LEU A 6 -1.98 -3.05 -4.09
N LYS A 7 -2.60 -4.24 -4.09
CA LYS A 7 -3.30 -4.75 -2.90
C LYS A 7 -2.34 -4.88 -1.71
N TRP A 8 -1.12 -5.35 -1.96
CA TRP A 8 -0.06 -5.41 -0.95
C TRP A 8 0.36 -4.03 -0.44
N ALA A 9 0.52 -3.05 -1.33
CA ALA A 9 0.86 -1.68 -0.95
C ALA A 9 -0.21 -1.06 -0.04
N VAL A 10 -1.50 -1.29 -0.31
CA VAL A 10 -2.61 -0.83 0.54
C VAL A 10 -2.53 -1.41 1.96
N VAL A 11 -2.26 -2.72 2.08
CA VAL A 11 -2.11 -3.39 3.39
C VAL A 11 -0.87 -2.88 4.13
N LEU A 12 0.26 -2.75 3.44
CA LEU A 12 1.50 -2.27 4.04
C LEU A 12 1.39 -0.82 4.52
N ALA A 13 0.74 0.05 3.74
CA ALA A 13 0.48 1.43 4.13
C ALA A 13 -0.35 1.52 5.42
N ALA A 14 -1.42 0.72 5.51
CA ALA A 14 -2.23 0.61 6.72
C ALA A 14 -1.42 0.08 7.91
N ARG A 15 -0.52 -0.90 7.68
CA ARG A 15 0.37 -1.43 8.73
C ARG A 15 1.29 -0.34 9.30
N LEU A 16 1.95 0.41 8.43
CA LEU A 16 2.92 1.42 8.84
C LEU A 16 2.21 2.48 9.71
N GLU A 17 1.08 3.00 9.25
CA GLU A 17 0.29 3.98 10.00
C GLU A 17 -0.23 3.44 11.33
N ALA A 18 -0.75 2.20 11.37
CA ALA A 18 -1.23 1.58 12.60
C ALA A 18 -0.12 1.39 13.66
N ASN A 19 1.14 1.29 13.22
CA ASN A 19 2.31 1.20 14.11
C ASN A 19 2.98 2.57 14.35
N GLY A 20 2.32 3.67 13.97
CA GLY A 20 2.83 5.03 14.19
C GLY A 20 3.94 5.47 13.22
N HIS A 21 4.20 4.71 12.16
CA HIS A 21 5.16 5.09 11.12
C HIS A 21 4.49 5.94 10.05
N ALA A 22 5.09 7.12 9.79
CA ALA A 22 4.68 7.96 8.68
C ALA A 22 5.15 7.38 7.34
N LEU A 23 4.31 7.51 6.31
CA LEU A 23 4.67 7.22 4.92
C LEU A 23 5.51 8.37 4.36
N THR A 24 6.78 8.42 4.75
CA THR A 24 7.73 9.44 4.27
C THR A 24 8.01 9.27 2.78
N PRO A 25 8.48 10.33 2.08
CA PRO A 25 8.86 10.24 0.67
C PRO A 25 9.82 9.07 0.37
N ASP A 26 10.82 8.85 1.23
CA ASP A 26 11.77 7.74 1.08
C ASP A 26 11.07 6.37 1.08
N VAL A 27 10.10 6.16 1.98
CA VAL A 27 9.32 4.90 2.04
C VAL A 27 8.44 4.74 0.80
N VAL A 28 7.88 5.85 0.30
CA VAL A 28 7.02 5.87 -0.89
C VAL A 28 7.81 5.49 -2.15
N GLU A 29 9.04 6.00 -2.29
CA GLU A 29 9.89 5.74 -3.45
C GLU A 29 10.44 4.32 -3.49
N LEU A 30 10.69 3.73 -2.32
CA LEU A 30 11.25 2.37 -2.22
C LEU A 30 10.22 1.25 -2.44
N LEU A 31 8.92 1.56 -2.32
CA LEU A 31 7.87 0.55 -2.32
C LEU A 31 6.96 0.66 -3.54
N PRO A 32 6.83 -0.42 -4.35
CA PRO A 32 5.99 -0.40 -5.54
C PRO A 32 4.55 0.00 -5.23
N HIS A 33 4.02 0.97 -5.98
CA HIS A 33 2.63 1.45 -5.90
C HIS A 33 2.27 2.17 -4.59
N MET A 34 3.24 2.44 -3.71
CA MET A 34 3.01 3.22 -2.50
C MET A 34 2.63 4.67 -2.83
N ASP A 35 3.20 5.20 -3.91
CA ASP A 35 2.85 6.49 -4.52
C ASP A 35 1.36 6.56 -4.90
N VAL A 36 0.82 5.49 -5.46
CA VAL A 36 -0.61 5.37 -5.81
C VAL A 36 -1.47 5.42 -4.56
N VAL A 37 -1.09 4.69 -3.50
CA VAL A 37 -1.84 4.62 -2.24
C VAL A 37 -1.84 5.97 -1.52
N VAL A 38 -0.66 6.60 -1.38
CA VAL A 38 -0.52 7.91 -0.73
C VAL A 38 -1.29 8.98 -1.49
N TRP A 39 -1.13 9.04 -2.81
CA TRP A 39 -1.87 10.01 -3.63
C TRP A 39 -3.38 9.81 -3.53
N ALA A 40 -3.86 8.56 -3.54
CA ALA A 40 -5.29 8.24 -3.42
C ALA A 40 -5.88 8.69 -2.08
N ARG A 41 -5.14 8.51 -0.98
CA ARG A 41 -5.56 8.93 0.38
C ARG A 41 -5.63 10.45 0.55
N GLN A 42 -4.85 11.19 -0.22
CA GLN A 42 -4.83 12.67 -0.19
C GLN A 42 -5.99 13.31 -0.97
N GLN A 43 -6.76 12.53 -1.75
CA GLN A 43 -7.86 13.08 -2.55
C GLN A 43 -9.04 13.49 -1.66
N ARG A 44 -9.43 14.78 -1.74
CA ARG A 44 -10.61 15.33 -1.06
C ARG A 44 -11.93 14.98 -1.77
N MET A 45 -11.86 14.70 -3.07
CA MET A 45 -13.00 14.32 -3.90
C MET A 45 -13.09 12.79 -4.05
N PRO A 46 -14.26 12.23 -4.38
CA PRO A 46 -14.39 10.81 -4.66
C PRO A 46 -13.38 10.37 -5.72
N LEU A 47 -12.50 9.44 -5.33
CA LEU A 47 -11.50 8.88 -6.23
C LEU A 47 -12.17 8.25 -7.46
N THR A 48 -11.70 8.56 -8.67
CA THR A 48 -12.24 7.99 -9.92
C THR A 48 -11.17 7.26 -10.73
N ALA A 49 -11.59 6.27 -11.53
CA ALA A 49 -10.68 5.57 -12.45
C ALA A 49 -10.10 6.54 -13.50
N ARG A 50 -10.84 7.59 -13.87
CA ARG A 50 -10.33 8.63 -14.76
C ARG A 50 -9.15 9.38 -14.13
N ALA A 51 -9.29 9.80 -12.88
CA ALA A 51 -8.23 10.51 -12.16
C ALA A 51 -6.97 9.64 -11.98
N LEU A 52 -7.14 8.34 -11.66
CA LEU A 52 -6.03 7.38 -11.60
C LEU A 52 -5.32 7.24 -12.96
N ARG A 53 -6.10 7.18 -14.04
CA ARG A 53 -5.57 7.07 -15.41
C ARG A 53 -4.76 8.31 -15.79
N GLU A 54 -5.31 9.49 -15.56
CA GLU A 54 -4.68 10.77 -15.89
C GLU A 54 -3.42 11.00 -15.05
N ARG A 55 -3.44 10.62 -13.76
CA ARG A 55 -2.30 10.79 -12.86
C ARG A 55 -1.12 9.85 -13.16
N PHE A 56 -1.40 8.57 -13.43
CA PHE A 56 -0.36 7.53 -13.52
C PHE A 56 -0.13 7.00 -14.94
N GLY A 57 -0.81 7.55 -15.96
CA GLY A 57 -0.62 7.16 -17.36
C GLY A 57 -0.98 5.70 -17.68
N VAL A 58 -1.81 5.06 -16.85
CA VAL A 58 -2.17 3.64 -17.00
C VAL A 58 -3.34 3.43 -17.96
N SER A 59 -3.61 2.17 -18.35
CA SER A 59 -4.80 1.86 -19.15
C SER A 59 -6.10 2.07 -18.37
N ARG A 60 -7.23 2.25 -19.08
CA ARG A 60 -8.57 2.32 -18.45
C ARG A 60 -8.89 1.08 -17.62
N ALA A 61 -8.54 -0.11 -18.12
CA ALA A 61 -8.77 -1.38 -17.42
C ALA A 61 -7.94 -1.48 -16.13
N THR A 62 -6.67 -1.07 -16.18
CA THR A 62 -5.79 -1.01 -15.01
C THR A 62 -6.33 -0.03 -13.97
N ALA A 63 -6.69 1.19 -14.38
CA ALA A 63 -7.23 2.20 -13.47
C ALA A 63 -8.52 1.74 -12.79
N PHE A 64 -9.40 1.02 -13.51
CA PHE A 64 -10.62 0.46 -12.93
C PHE A 64 -10.31 -0.62 -11.88
N ARG A 65 -9.38 -1.54 -12.18
CA ARG A 65 -8.95 -2.58 -11.22
C ARG A 65 -8.29 -1.96 -9.98
N TRP A 66 -7.47 -0.93 -10.18
CA TRP A 66 -6.84 -0.20 -9.07
C TRP A 66 -7.87 0.53 -8.22
N LEU A 67 -8.87 1.16 -8.82
CA LEU A 67 -9.96 1.78 -8.09
C LEU A 67 -10.72 0.77 -7.22
N GLN A 68 -10.98 -0.43 -7.73
CA GLN A 68 -11.63 -1.49 -6.95
C GLN A 68 -10.79 -1.91 -5.75
N VAL A 69 -9.46 -2.05 -5.91
CA VAL A 69 -8.56 -2.37 -4.80
C VAL A 69 -8.53 -1.26 -3.75
N LEU A 70 -8.41 0.00 -4.17
CA LEU A 70 -8.33 1.15 -3.27
C LEU A 70 -9.63 1.40 -2.48
N ARG A 71 -10.77 0.92 -3.00
CA ARG A 71 -12.09 1.01 -2.34
C ARG A 71 -12.48 -0.25 -1.58
N ALA A 72 -11.76 -1.35 -1.75
CA ALA A 72 -12.05 -2.57 -1.04
C ALA A 72 -11.79 -2.35 0.46
N PRO A 73 -12.63 -2.89 1.34
CA PRO A 73 -12.31 -2.93 2.77
C PRO A 73 -10.98 -3.67 2.95
N LEU A 74 -10.19 -3.22 3.93
CA LEU A 74 -9.00 -3.96 4.33
C LEU A 74 -9.44 -5.34 4.83
N PRO A 75 -8.76 -6.42 4.41
CA PRO A 75 -9.08 -7.74 4.93
C PRO A 75 -8.81 -7.78 6.43
N GLU A 76 -9.85 -8.09 7.21
CA GLU A 76 -9.78 -8.47 8.62
C GLU A 76 -10.18 -9.97 8.71
N PRO A 77 -9.44 -10.84 9.42
CA PRO A 77 -8.25 -10.56 10.21
C PRO A 77 -6.98 -10.43 9.37
N TRP A 78 -6.00 -9.73 9.94
CA TRP A 78 -4.61 -9.70 9.50
C TRP A 78 -4.15 -11.10 9.02
N PRO A 79 -3.73 -11.29 7.76
CA PRO A 79 -3.34 -12.61 7.29
C PRO A 79 -2.08 -13.04 8.07
N ALA A 80 -2.20 -14.07 8.90
CA ALA A 80 -1.07 -14.68 9.62
C ALA A 80 -0.05 -15.32 8.66
N ASP A 81 -0.43 -15.46 7.39
CA ASP A 81 0.27 -16.04 6.26
C ASP A 81 0.91 -14.98 5.33
N LEU A 82 1.11 -13.74 5.79
CA LEU A 82 1.99 -12.76 5.13
C LEU A 82 3.46 -13.23 5.20
N GLN A 83 3.78 -14.34 4.54
CA GLN A 83 5.16 -14.65 4.18
C GLN A 83 5.63 -13.58 3.18
N PRO A 84 6.83 -13.00 3.37
CA PRO A 84 7.39 -12.09 2.39
C PRO A 84 7.44 -12.79 1.03
N LEU A 85 6.98 -12.09 0.00
CA LEU A 85 7.05 -12.54 -1.39
C LEU A 85 8.47 -13.07 -1.68
N ASN A 86 8.56 -14.38 -1.89
CA ASN A 86 9.70 -15.16 -2.37
C ASN A 86 11.08 -14.47 -2.27
N GLY A 87 11.85 -14.84 -1.24
CA GLY A 87 13.30 -14.67 -1.23
C GLY A 87 13.82 -13.28 -0.91
N VAL A 88 12.97 -12.26 -0.72
CA VAL A 88 13.42 -10.99 -0.16
C VAL A 88 13.61 -11.16 1.34
N LYS A 89 14.85 -11.47 1.77
CA LYS A 89 15.29 -11.14 3.12
C LYS A 89 15.17 -9.62 3.25
N LEU A 90 14.05 -9.16 3.81
CA LEU A 90 14.02 -7.83 4.41
C LEU A 90 15.19 -7.79 5.40
N PRO A 91 16.11 -6.81 5.32
CA PRO A 91 17.17 -6.70 6.30
C PRO A 91 16.51 -6.73 7.66
N MET A 92 16.96 -7.69 8.47
CA MET A 92 16.47 -7.98 9.79
C MET A 92 16.72 -6.72 10.64
N PHE A 93 15.78 -5.77 10.64
CA PHE A 93 15.74 -4.77 11.67
C PHE A 93 15.37 -5.54 12.93
N HIS A 94 16.38 -5.85 13.74
CA HIS A 94 16.20 -6.28 15.13
C HIS A 94 15.50 -5.12 15.86
N ILE A 95 14.18 -5.04 15.76
CA ILE A 95 13.38 -4.17 16.62
C ILE A 95 13.27 -4.93 17.93
N THR A 96 14.17 -4.60 18.87
CA THR A 96 14.06 -5.04 20.25
C THR A 96 12.82 -4.37 20.87
N TRP A 97 11.80 -5.18 21.12
CA TRP A 97 10.64 -4.77 21.91
C TRP A 97 11.06 -4.68 23.38
N GLN A 98 11.18 -3.47 23.91
CA GLN A 98 11.07 -3.25 25.35
C GLN A 98 9.71 -2.65 25.64
N VAL A 99 8.84 -3.49 26.18
CA VAL A 99 7.67 -3.06 26.94
C VAL A 99 8.17 -2.86 28.37
N GLN A 100 8.23 -1.61 28.84
CA GLN A 100 8.37 -1.35 30.28
C GLN A 100 6.99 -1.34 30.93
N PRO A 101 6.86 -1.92 32.14
CA PRO A 101 5.58 -2.10 32.85
C PRO A 101 4.94 -0.79 33.30
#